data_AF-A0A4Q2S444-F1
#
_entry.id   AF-A0A4Q2S444-F1
#
_cell.length_a   1.000
_cell.length_b   1.000
_cell.length_c   1.000
_cell.angle_alpha   90.00
_cell.angle_beta   90.00
_cell.angle_gamma   90.00
#
_symmetry.space_group_name_H-M   'P 1'
#
loop_
_entity.id
_entity.type
_entity.pdbx_description
1 polymer ?
#
loop_
_entity_poly.entity_id
_entity_poly.type
_entity_poly.pdbx_seq_one_letter_code
_entity_poly.pdbx_strand_id
1 'polypeptide(L)'
;MTTSAPGSRRPSLTHDELGTPAEMAADGRAASRNLHLERAAKAAVSAPPSLRFEDYPTEVGKREIRVSDAAARIANALHLHLD
;
A
#
# COMPACT_ATOMS: atom_id res chain seq x y z
N MET A 1 4.24 15.90 28.15
CA MET A 1 5.36 16.23 27.24
C MET A 1 6.15 14.97 26.98
N THR A 2 5.92 14.31 25.84
CA THR A 2 6.67 13.12 25.41
C THR A 2 7.69 13.56 24.38
N THR A 3 8.95 13.64 24.78
CA THR A 3 10.05 13.99 23.88
C THR A 3 10.38 12.77 23.01
N SER A 4 10.10 12.87 21.71
CA SER A 4 10.50 11.89 20.71
C SER A 4 12.03 11.84 20.62
N ALA A 5 12.64 10.67 20.78
CA ALA A 5 14.07 10.50 20.61
C ALA A 5 14.47 10.82 19.14
N PRO A 6 15.63 11.46 18.90
CA PRO A 6 16.10 11.73 17.55
C PRO A 6 16.36 10.39 16.84
N GLY A 7 15.69 10.19 15.70
CA GLY A 7 15.88 9.01 14.86
C GLY A 7 17.35 8.87 14.45
N SER A 8 17.92 7.70 14.73
CA SER A 8 19.27 7.33 14.31
C SER A 8 19.36 7.40 12.78
N ARG A 9 19.90 8.50 12.23
CA ARG A 9 20.34 8.53 10.83
C ARG A 9 21.65 7.77 10.76
N ARG A 10 21.59 6.51 10.30
CA ARG A 10 22.79 5.86 9.81
C ARG A 10 23.32 6.65 8.60
N PRO A 11 24.63 6.89 8.49
CA PRO A 11 25.19 7.47 7.28
C PRO A 11 24.82 6.58 6.08
N SER A 12 24.38 7.20 4.98
CA SER A 12 24.22 6.48 3.71
C SER A 12 25.60 6.06 3.22
N LEU A 13 25.77 4.78 2.92
CA LEU A 13 26.99 4.27 2.31
C LEU A 13 27.20 4.92 0.93
N THR A 14 28.45 5.25 0.62
CA THR A 14 28.86 5.62 -0.74
C THR A 14 28.95 4.37 -1.62
N HIS A 15 28.96 4.54 -2.94
CA HIS A 15 28.98 3.41 -3.88
C HIS A 15 30.17 2.46 -3.66
N ASP A 16 31.33 2.99 -3.27
CA ASP A 16 32.56 2.21 -3.04
C ASP A 16 32.55 1.43 -1.71
N GLU A 17 31.64 1.77 -0.80
CA GLU A 17 31.46 1.11 0.50
C GLU A 17 30.37 0.03 0.46
N LEU A 18 29.69 -0.14 -0.69
CA LEU A 18 28.71 -1.20 -0.86
C LEU A 18 29.40 -2.56 -0.97
N GLY A 19 28.84 -3.57 -0.30
CA GLY A 19 29.24 -4.95 -0.50
C GLY A 19 29.01 -5.40 -1.95
N THR A 20 29.63 -6.50 -2.33
CA THR A 20 29.38 -7.15 -3.61
C THR A 20 27.89 -7.52 -3.75
N PRO A 21 27.35 -7.65 -4.98
CA PRO A 21 25.96 -8.07 -5.18
C PRO A 21 25.61 -9.38 -4.47
N ALA A 22 26.57 -10.30 -4.34
CA ALA A 22 26.40 -11.56 -3.62
C ALA A 22 26.22 -11.36 -2.11
N GLU A 23 27.02 -10.48 -1.49
CA GLU A 23 26.92 -10.11 -0.07
C GLU A 23 25.60 -9.38 0.20
N MET A 24 25.24 -8.40 -0.62
CA MET A 24 23.97 -7.68 -0.50
C MET A 24 22.76 -8.62 -0.61
N ALA A 25 22.81 -9.61 -1.51
CA ALA A 25 21.75 -10.61 -1.64
C ALA A 25 21.68 -11.55 -0.42
N ALA A 26 22.83 -11.87 0.19
CA ALA A 26 22.88 -12.67 1.42
C ALA A 26 22.30 -11.90 2.61
N ASP A 27 22.65 -10.63 2.74
CA ASP A 27 22.11 -9.72 3.75
C ASP A 27 20.59 -9.56 3.62
N GLY A 28 20.09 -9.38 2.39
CA GLY A 28 18.65 -9.33 2.12
C GLY A 28 17.93 -10.62 2.55
N ARG A 29 18.51 -11.79 2.28
CA ARG A 29 17.95 -13.08 2.75
C ARG A 29 17.98 -13.19 4.28
N ALA A 30 19.03 -12.71 4.94
CA ALA A 30 19.13 -12.72 6.39
C ALA A 30 18.12 -11.78 7.06
N ALA A 31 17.99 -10.56 6.53
CA ALA A 31 16.99 -9.59 6.99
C ALA A 31 15.56 -10.14 6.83
N SER A 32 15.26 -10.76 5.68
CA SER A 32 13.96 -11.38 5.43
C SER A 32 13.59 -12.42 6.50
N ARG A 33 14.52 -13.32 6.84
CA ARG A 33 14.31 -14.34 7.90
C ARG A 33 14.13 -13.72 9.28
N ASN A 34 14.97 -12.75 9.64
CA ASN A 34 14.95 -12.12 10.97
C ASN A 34 13.67 -11.30 11.20
N LEU A 35 13.10 -10.74 10.12
CA LEU A 35 11.91 -9.92 10.16
C LEU A 35 10.64 -10.69 9.74
N HIS A 36 10.75 -11.99 9.47
CA HIS A 36 9.65 -12.85 9.03
C HIS A 36 8.89 -12.30 7.80
N LEU A 37 9.63 -11.79 6.82
CA LEU A 37 9.10 -11.10 5.65
C LEU A 37 8.78 -12.03 4.47
N GLU A 38 8.85 -13.36 4.64
CA GLU A 38 8.68 -14.31 3.55
C GLU A 38 7.34 -14.12 2.81
N ARG A 39 6.27 -13.82 3.56
CA ARG A 39 4.96 -13.53 2.98
C ARG A 39 4.96 -12.25 2.15
N ALA A 40 5.60 -11.19 2.63
CA ALA A 40 5.68 -9.91 1.93
C ALA A 40 6.56 -10.01 0.67
N ALA A 41 7.70 -10.69 0.77
CA ALA A 41 8.57 -10.99 -0.36
C ALA A 41 7.82 -11.78 -1.44
N LYS A 42 7.06 -12.82 -1.05
CA LYS A 42 6.23 -13.59 -1.98
C LYS A 42 5.12 -12.75 -2.62
N ALA A 43 4.48 -11.86 -1.86
CA ALA A 43 3.44 -10.97 -2.37
C ALA A 43 3.99 -9.92 -3.36
N ALA A 44 5.20 -9.39 -3.11
CA ALA A 44 5.84 -8.39 -3.96
C ALA A 44 6.18 -8.91 -5.37
N VAL A 45 6.46 -10.22 -5.50
CA VAL A 45 6.75 -10.86 -6.79
C VAL A 45 5.57 -11.64 -7.38
N SER A 46 4.52 -11.89 -6.60
CA SER A 46 3.32 -12.54 -7.12
C SER A 46 2.60 -11.59 -8.07
N ALA A 47 2.09 -12.12 -9.19
CA ALA A 47 1.18 -11.36 -10.04
C ALA A 47 0.02 -10.83 -9.17
N PRO A 48 -0.34 -9.54 -9.29
CA PRO A 48 -1.48 -9.01 -8.56
C PRO A 48 -2.73 -9.80 -8.95
N PRO A 49 -3.69 -10.00 -8.02
CA PRO A 49 -4.96 -10.60 -8.39
C PRO A 49 -5.58 -9.76 -9.51
N SER A 50 -5.67 -10.35 -10.70
CA SER A 50 -6.28 -9.73 -11.86
C SER A 50 -7.73 -10.18 -11.98
N LEU A 51 -8.59 -9.24 -12.35
CA LEU A 51 -9.95 -9.53 -12.78
C LEU A 51 -9.94 -9.47 -14.30
N ARG A 52 -10.34 -10.56 -14.95
CA ARG A 52 -10.50 -10.53 -16.40
C ARG A 52 -11.87 -9.98 -16.75
N PHE A 53 -11.95 -9.33 -17.91
CA PHE A 53 -13.23 -8.84 -18.40
C PHE A 53 -14.21 -10.00 -18.61
N GLU A 54 -13.70 -11.15 -19.05
CA GLU A 54 -14.50 -12.37 -19.27
C GLU A 54 -15.07 -12.98 -17.98
N ASP A 55 -14.46 -12.70 -16.82
CA ASP A 55 -14.86 -13.26 -15.52
C ASP A 55 -16.07 -12.52 -14.91
N TYR A 56 -16.49 -11.40 -15.49
CA TYR A 56 -17.59 -10.58 -14.99
C TYR A 56 -18.80 -10.60 -15.94
N PRO A 57 -20.04 -10.81 -15.42
CA PRO A 57 -21.23 -10.79 -16.27
C PRO A 57 -21.41 -9.41 -16.91
N THR A 58 -21.56 -9.39 -18.23
CA THR A 58 -21.69 -8.15 -19.02
C THR A 58 -22.97 -7.36 -18.70
N GLU A 59 -23.97 -8.03 -18.13
CA GLU A 59 -25.31 -7.48 -17.86
C GLU A 59 -25.65 -7.37 -16.36
N VAL A 60 -24.68 -7.05 -15.50
CA VAL A 60 -25.03 -6.61 -14.14
C VAL A 60 -25.59 -5.20 -14.22
N GLY A 61 -26.93 -5.10 -14.23
CA GLY A 61 -27.61 -3.82 -14.08
C GLY A 61 -27.12 -3.09 -12.83
N LYS A 62 -26.85 -1.78 -12.95
CA LYS A 62 -26.43 -0.98 -11.80
C LYS A 62 -27.51 -1.09 -10.71
N ARG A 63 -27.09 -1.28 -9.45
CA ARG A 63 -28.02 -1.23 -8.32
C ARG A 63 -28.68 0.14 -8.32
N GLU A 64 -30.00 0.14 -8.17
CA GLU A 64 -30.74 1.36 -7.91
C GLU A 64 -30.24 1.98 -6.60
N ILE A 65 -29.74 3.21 -6.69
CA ILE A 65 -29.34 3.99 -5.52
C ILE A 65 -30.52 4.87 -5.16
N ARG A 66 -31.23 4.52 -4.08
CA ARG A 66 -32.28 5.38 -3.52
C ARG A 66 -31.63 6.51 -2.71
N VAL A 67 -31.71 7.72 -3.24
CA VAL A 67 -31.32 8.93 -2.51
C VAL A 67 -32.48 9.31 -1.59
N SER A 68 -32.26 9.23 -0.28
CA SER A 68 -33.25 9.69 0.70
C SER A 68 -33.17 11.21 0.88
N ASP A 69 -34.27 11.82 1.35
CA ASP A 69 -34.29 13.25 1.69
C ASP A 69 -33.22 13.61 2.73
N ALA A 70 -32.89 12.70 3.65
CA ALA A 70 -31.81 12.89 4.60
C ALA A 70 -30.44 12.95 3.91
N ALA A 71 -30.16 12.04 2.97
CA ALA A 71 -28.91 12.04 2.21
C ALA A 71 -28.77 13.30 1.34
N ALA A 72 -29.86 13.75 0.71
CA ALA A 72 -29.87 14.99 -0.08
C ALA A 72 -29.57 16.23 0.78
N ARG A 73 -30.18 16.33 1.98
CA ARG A 73 -29.90 17.43 2.93
C ARG A 73 -28.43 17.46 3.38
N ILE A 74 -27.85 16.30 3.68
CA ILE A 74 -26.44 16.20 4.07
C ILE A 74 -25.53 16.59 2.90
N ALA A 75 -25.80 16.10 1.69
CA ALA A 75 -25.02 16.44 0.50
C ALA A 75 -25.01 17.96 0.24
N ASN A 76 -26.16 18.63 0.36
CA ASN A 76 -26.24 20.08 0.21
C ASN A 76 -25.47 20.83 1.30
N ALA A 77 -25.50 20.35 2.55
CA ALA A 77 -24.73 20.93 3.64
C ALA A 77 -23.21 20.79 3.41
N LEU A 78 -22.76 19.63 2.91
CA LEU A 78 -21.35 19.38 2.60
C LEU A 78 -20.87 20.14 1.36
N HIS A 79 -21.71 20.26 0.33
CA HIS A 79 -21.39 21.00 -0.89
C HIS A 79 -21.14 22.49 -0.61
N LEU A 80 -21.89 23.07 0.34
CA LEU A 80 -21.70 24.45 0.81
C LEU A 80 -20.36 24.69 1.53
N HIS A 81 -19.65 23.64 1.95
CA HIS A 81 -18.38 23.73 2.71
C HIS A 81 -17.14 23.40 1.87
N LEU A 82 -17.27 23.22 0.56
CA LEU A 82 -16.18 22.87 -0.35
C LEU A 82 -15.88 23.95 -1.40
N ASP A 83 -16.48 25.13 -1.28
CA ASP A 83 -16.07 26.34 -2.00
C ASP A 83 -14.95 27.09 -1.24
#